data_AF-A0A535L2Y1-F1
#
_entry.id   AF-A0A535L2Y1-F1
#
_cell.length_a   1.000
_cell.length_b   1.000
_cell.length_c   1.000
_cell.angle_alpha   90.00
_cell.angle_beta   90.00
_cell.angle_gamma   90.00
#
_symmetry.space_group_name_H-M   'P 1'
#
loop_
_entity.id
_entity.type
_entity.pdbx_description
1 polymer ?
#
loop_
_entity_poly.entity_id
_entity_poly.type
_entity_poly.pdbx_seq_one_letter_code
_entity_poly.pdbx_strand_id
1 'polypeptide(L)'
;MAAKKPATYCNPFWTESFPDPFVLKVRGRYYAYATEHETYPPADSWVFPILTSSDLVQWREIGKAMPAFGQPYGRYWAPEVTVHNGQFLLYYAVHTSEF
;
A
#
# COMPACT_ATOMS: atom_id res chain seq x y z
N MET A 1 -19.86 -30.20 -1.85
CA MET A 1 -18.70 -29.37 -1.42
C MET A 1 -19.12 -28.61 -0.18
N ALA A 2 -18.41 -28.76 0.94
CA ALA A 2 -18.71 -27.99 2.15
C ALA A 2 -18.27 -26.52 1.95
N ALA A 3 -19.14 -25.56 2.27
CA ALA A 3 -18.79 -24.16 2.26
C ALA A 3 -17.68 -23.90 3.29
N LYS A 4 -16.55 -23.35 2.85
CA LYS A 4 -15.47 -22.92 3.76
C LYS A 4 -16.05 -21.84 4.68
N LYS A 5 -16.02 -22.08 5.99
CA LYS A 5 -16.47 -21.11 7.00
C LYS A 5 -15.74 -19.78 6.74
N PRO A 6 -16.43 -18.63 6.71
CA PRO A 6 -15.76 -17.34 6.50
C PRO A 6 -14.65 -17.19 7.54
N ALA A 7 -13.46 -16.81 7.09
CA ALA A 7 -12.39 -16.49 8.03
C ALA A 7 -12.87 -15.30 8.89
N THR A 8 -12.87 -15.46 10.21
CA THR A 8 -13.10 -14.34 11.13
C THR A 8 -11.80 -13.53 11.23
N TYR A 9 -11.92 -12.21 11.34
CA TYR A 9 -10.75 -11.35 11.52
C TYR A 9 -10.06 -11.62 12.86
N CYS A 10 -8.74 -11.48 12.89
CA CYS A 10 -7.93 -11.43 14.11
C CYS A 10 -6.96 -10.27 13.96
N ASN A 11 -6.80 -9.47 15.01
CA ASN A 11 -5.87 -8.35 15.00
C ASN A 11 -4.51 -8.72 15.61
N PRO A 12 -3.42 -8.11 15.12
CA PRO A 12 -3.37 -7.17 14.00
C PRO A 12 -3.63 -7.86 12.65
N PHE A 13 -4.21 -7.14 11.69
CA PHE A 13 -4.53 -7.70 10.36
C PHE A 13 -3.27 -8.02 9.53
N TRP A 14 -2.14 -7.39 9.86
CA TRP A 14 -0.82 -7.60 9.29
C TRP A 14 0.20 -7.58 10.43
N THR A 15 1.17 -8.50 10.40
CA THR A 15 2.13 -8.67 11.50
C THR A 15 3.32 -7.70 11.43
N GLU A 16 3.57 -7.12 10.26
CA GLU A 16 4.63 -6.14 10.05
C GLU A 16 4.06 -4.71 10.12
N SER A 17 4.94 -3.72 10.13
CA SER A 17 4.52 -2.31 10.12
C SER A 17 3.77 -2.01 8.82
N PHE A 18 2.59 -1.39 8.92
CA PHE A 18 1.81 -0.96 7.76
C PHE A 18 1.08 0.36 8.07
N PRO A 19 1.83 1.47 8.21
CA PRO A 19 1.31 2.75 8.68
C PRO A 19 0.45 3.46 7.64
N ASP A 20 -0.51 4.24 8.12
CA ASP A 20 -1.43 5.04 7.31
C ASP A 20 -2.14 4.24 6.19
N PRO A 21 -2.80 3.11 6.51
CA PRO A 21 -3.37 2.23 5.50
C PRO A 21 -4.54 2.88 4.75
N PHE A 22 -4.47 2.87 3.43
CA PHE A 22 -5.60 3.13 2.54
C PHE A 22 -6.01 1.84 1.82
N VAL A 23 -7.30 1.51 1.80
CA VAL A 23 -7.81 0.27 1.18
C VAL A 23 -8.76 0.58 0.02
N LEU A 24 -8.44 0.04 -1.15
CA LEU A 24 -9.21 0.14 -2.39
C LEU A 24 -9.76 -1.23 -2.79
N LYS A 25 -11.03 -1.29 -3.20
CA LYS A 25 -11.62 -2.50 -3.81
C LYS A 25 -11.75 -2.33 -5.33
N VAL A 26 -11.08 -3.18 -6.10
CA VAL A 26 -11.15 -3.20 -7.57
C VAL A 26 -11.46 -4.62 -8.04
N ARG A 27 -12.50 -4.77 -8.88
CA ARG A 27 -12.86 -6.05 -9.52
C ARG A 27 -12.93 -7.23 -8.54
N GLY A 28 -13.52 -7.01 -7.37
CA GLY A 28 -13.72 -8.05 -6.35
C GLY A 28 -12.50 -8.38 -5.49
N ARG A 29 -11.40 -7.64 -5.61
CA ARG A 29 -10.19 -7.80 -4.80
C ARG A 29 -9.86 -6.49 -4.07
N TYR A 30 -9.33 -6.62 -2.85
CA TYR A 30 -8.87 -5.50 -2.04
C TYR A 30 -7.38 -5.28 -2.22
N TYR A 31 -6.97 -4.03 -2.20
CA TYR A 31 -5.58 -3.57 -2.26
C TYR A 31 -5.39 -2.55 -1.15
N ALA A 32 -4.44 -2.79 -0.26
CA ALA A 32 -4.07 -1.85 0.79
C ALA A 32 -2.73 -1.22 0.44
N TYR A 33 -2.58 0.06 0.70
CA TYR A 33 -1.38 0.86 0.46
C TYR A 33 -0.98 1.51 1.78
N ALA A 34 0.32 1.65 2.05
CA ALA A 34 0.82 2.27 3.28
C ALA A 34 1.99 3.20 3.00
N THR A 35 2.32 4.01 4.02
CA THR A 35 3.54 4.82 4.10
C THR A 35 4.80 3.98 3.85
N GLU A 36 5.80 4.57 3.18
CA GLU A 36 7.11 3.94 2.98
C GLU A 36 7.92 3.90 4.29
N HIS A 37 8.60 2.79 4.54
CA HIS A 37 9.43 2.60 5.73
C HIS A 37 10.80 3.26 5.62
N GLU A 38 11.41 3.22 4.44
CA GLU A 38 12.75 3.76 4.22
C GLU A 38 12.75 5.29 4.15
N THR A 39 13.65 5.91 4.90
CA THR A 39 13.93 7.36 4.77
C THR A 39 15.06 7.55 3.74
N TYR A 40 14.79 8.35 2.71
CA TYR A 40 15.59 8.52 1.49
C TYR A 40 15.79 7.23 0.69
N PRO A 41 14.70 6.61 0.21
CA PRO A 41 14.79 5.43 -0.65
C PRO A 41 15.61 5.76 -1.93
N PRO A 42 16.51 4.85 -2.37
CA PRO A 42 17.31 5.04 -3.58
C PRO A 42 16.45 5.27 -4.84
N ALA A 43 16.96 6.02 -5.82
CA ALA A 43 16.20 6.37 -7.04
C ALA A 43 15.81 5.15 -7.92
N ASP A 44 16.46 4.01 -7.73
CA ASP A 44 16.19 2.74 -8.41
C ASP A 44 15.29 1.79 -7.60
N SER A 45 14.83 2.23 -6.42
CA SER A 45 13.92 1.45 -5.57
C SER A 45 12.44 1.82 -5.82
N TRP A 46 11.55 1.17 -5.07
CA TRP A 46 10.11 1.41 -5.13
C TRP A 46 9.58 1.80 -3.75
N VAL A 47 8.46 2.51 -3.72
CA VAL A 47 7.80 3.05 -2.52
C VAL A 47 6.31 2.71 -2.47
N PHE A 48 5.74 2.79 -1.26
CA PHE A 48 4.35 2.45 -0.91
C PHE A 48 4.05 0.95 -1.03
N PRO A 49 4.30 0.14 0.02
CA PRO A 49 4.00 -1.29 0.02
C PRO A 49 2.51 -1.55 -0.21
N ILE A 50 2.23 -2.62 -0.96
CA ILE A 50 0.90 -3.05 -1.36
C ILE A 50 0.60 -4.42 -0.79
N LEU A 51 -0.48 -4.51 -0.02
CA LEU A 51 -1.09 -5.78 0.34
C LEU A 51 -2.32 -6.04 -0.51
N THR A 52 -2.66 -7.30 -0.77
CA THR A 52 -3.93 -7.66 -1.41
C THR A 52 -4.66 -8.75 -0.64
N SER A 53 -5.99 -8.71 -0.69
CA SER A 53 -6.87 -9.69 -0.06
C SER A 53 -8.13 -9.92 -0.89
N SER A 54 -8.70 -11.12 -0.81
CA SER A 54 -10.05 -11.41 -1.33
C SER A 54 -11.15 -11.27 -0.28
N ASP A 55 -10.80 -11.23 1.01
CA ASP A 55 -11.74 -11.39 2.12
C ASP A 55 -11.52 -10.40 3.29
N LEU A 56 -10.59 -9.45 3.16
CA LEU A 56 -10.15 -8.50 4.19
C LEU A 56 -9.48 -9.14 5.42
N VAL A 57 -9.26 -10.45 5.42
CA VAL A 57 -8.68 -11.19 6.56
C VAL A 57 -7.34 -11.79 6.19
N GLN A 58 -7.25 -12.46 5.04
CA GLN A 58 -6.01 -13.02 4.53
C GLN A 58 -5.38 -12.02 3.58
N TRP A 59 -4.25 -11.46 3.99
CA TRP A 59 -3.48 -10.49 3.23
C TRP A 59 -2.19 -11.12 2.71
N ARG A 60 -1.71 -10.62 1.58
CA ARG A 60 -0.39 -10.96 1.04
C ARG A 60 0.25 -9.71 0.44
N GLU A 61 1.54 -9.54 0.62
CA GLU A 61 2.29 -8.49 -0.06
C GLU A 61 2.44 -8.82 -1.55
N ILE A 62 2.33 -7.80 -2.40
CA ILE A 62 2.48 -7.93 -3.85
C ILE A 62 3.51 -6.95 -4.45
N GLY A 63 4.29 -6.28 -3.61
CA GLY A 63 5.29 -5.29 -4.01
C GLY A 63 4.90 -3.88 -3.62
N LYS A 64 5.42 -2.90 -4.36
CA LYS A 64 5.31 -1.46 -4.07
C LYS A 64 4.72 -0.70 -5.28
N ALA A 65 4.12 0.46 -5.05
CA ALA A 65 3.22 1.10 -6.03
C ALA A 65 3.91 1.96 -7.10
N MET A 66 5.03 2.59 -6.79
CA MET A 66 5.76 3.42 -7.76
C MET A 66 7.27 3.46 -7.49
N PRO A 67 8.09 3.79 -8.51
CA PRO A 67 9.50 4.08 -8.30
C PRO A 67 9.71 5.26 -7.35
N ALA A 68 10.74 5.19 -6.52
CA ALA A 68 11.21 6.32 -5.76
C ALA A 68 11.85 7.37 -6.70
N PHE A 69 11.75 8.64 -6.35
CA PHE A 69 12.47 9.70 -7.07
C PHE A 69 13.93 9.84 -6.62
N GLY A 70 14.31 9.22 -5.49
CA GLY A 70 15.61 9.47 -4.84
C GLY A 70 15.72 10.88 -4.26
N GLN A 71 16.95 11.30 -3.96
CA GLN A 71 17.23 12.66 -3.47
C GLN A 71 16.68 13.74 -4.43
N PRO A 72 16.09 14.84 -3.93
CA PRO A 72 16.00 15.25 -2.52
C PRO A 72 14.81 14.67 -1.75
N TYR A 73 14.03 13.77 -2.34
CA TYR A 73 12.80 13.22 -1.77
C TYR A 73 13.09 12.13 -0.74
N GLY A 74 12.76 12.42 0.52
CA GLY A 74 13.20 11.60 1.65
C GLY A 74 12.12 10.76 2.32
N ARG A 75 10.87 11.22 2.37
CA ARG A 75 9.83 10.51 3.13
C ARG A 75 8.52 10.53 2.38
N TYR A 76 7.99 9.34 2.11
CA TYR A 76 6.79 9.13 1.30
C TYR A 76 5.67 8.64 2.22
N TRP A 77 4.62 9.45 2.37
CA TRP A 77 3.65 9.31 3.45
C TRP A 77 2.20 9.25 2.97
N ALA A 78 1.41 8.48 3.72
CA ALA A 78 -0.05 8.42 3.72
C ALA A 78 -0.67 8.42 2.32
N PRO A 79 -0.45 7.35 1.53
CA PRO A 79 -0.97 7.29 0.18
C PRO A 79 -2.49 7.09 0.16
N GLU A 80 -3.14 7.64 -0.86
CA GLU A 80 -4.50 7.33 -1.27
C GLU A 80 -4.52 6.93 -2.75
N VAL A 81 -5.37 5.98 -3.13
CA VAL A 81 -5.47 5.49 -4.51
C VAL A 81 -6.91 5.48 -5.00
N THR A 82 -7.14 6.05 -6.19
CA THR A 82 -8.43 5.95 -6.87
C THR A 82 -8.27 5.38 -8.28
N VAL A 83 -9.37 4.92 -8.87
CA VAL A 83 -9.41 4.45 -10.25
C VAL A 83 -10.22 5.42 -11.08
N HIS A 84 -9.61 5.96 -12.14
CA HIS A 84 -10.26 6.82 -13.10
C HIS A 84 -9.91 6.37 -14.53
N ASN A 85 -10.92 6.12 -15.36
CA ASN A 85 -10.74 5.67 -16.76
C ASN A 85 -9.79 4.48 -16.94
N GLY A 86 -9.83 3.52 -16.01
CA GLY A 86 -8.97 2.33 -16.06
C GLY A 86 -7.53 2.54 -15.59
N GLN A 87 -7.19 3.74 -15.13
CA GLN A 87 -5.89 4.08 -14.56
C GLN A 87 -5.98 4.17 -13.04
N PHE A 88 -4.92 3.76 -12.36
CA PHE A 88 -4.76 3.98 -10.93
C PHE A 88 -4.05 5.32 -10.72
N LEU A 89 -4.64 6.18 -9.89
CA LEU A 89 -4.08 7.47 -9.51
C LEU A 89 -3.70 7.40 -8.02
N LEU A 90 -2.42 7.57 -7.71
CA LEU A 90 -1.89 7.55 -6.34
C LEU A 90 -1.55 8.98 -5.91
N TYR A 91 -2.18 9.43 -4.83
CA TYR A 91 -1.96 10.73 -4.19
C TYR A 91 -1.21 10.49 -2.88
N TYR A 92 -0.22 11.32 -2.56
CA TYR A 92 0.64 11.13 -1.40
C TYR A 92 1.29 12.43 -0.95
N ALA A 93 1.78 12.46 0.28
CA ALA A 93 2.67 13.50 0.76
C ALA A 93 4.13 13.05 0.62
N VAL A 94 5.02 13.96 0.22
CA VAL A 94 6.46 13.68 0.18
C VAL A 94 7.24 14.83 0.79
N HIS A 95 8.16 14.49 1.69
CA HIS A 95 9.13 15.41 2.26
C HIS A 95 10.35 15.52 1.34
N THR A 96 10.85 16.73 1.12
CA THR A 96 12.11 17.02 0.41
C THR A 96 13.09 17.68 1.36
N SER A 97 14.40 17.39 1.24
CA SER A 97 15.44 17.95 2.12
C SER A 97 15.59 19.48 2.09
N GLU A 98 14.93 20.18 1.16
CA GLU A 98 14.98 21.65 1.01
C GLU A 98 14.00 22.39 1.93
N PHE A 99 13.11 21.68 2.63
CA PHE A 99 12.14 22.20 3.60
C PHE A 99 12.17 21.36 4.88
#